data_AF-A0A3B0TZT1-F1
#
_entry.id   AF-A0A3B0TZT1-F1
#
_cell.length_a   1.000
_cell.length_b   1.000
_cell.length_c   1.000
_cell.angle_alpha   90.00
_cell.angle_beta   90.00
_cell.angle_gamma   90.00
#
_symmetry.space_group_name_H-M   'P 1'
#
loop_
_entity.id
_entity.type
_entity.pdbx_description
1 polymer ?
#
loop_
_entity_poly.entity_id
_entity_poly.type
_entity_poly.pdbx_seq_one_letter_code
_entity_poly.pdbx_strand_id
1 'polypeptide(L)'
;MNGTTGYEEAAAQGLIAGVNAALRSRNGGEFILSRTQSYIGVMIDDLVSRGVTEPYRMFTSRAEFRLHLRADNADQRLSEIADKIGLLSKQRMDVFTKKSVQLQYGTKILKDLYISPTRAADVGIEMSLDGKMRSAYELLSYPGVKIEQVSNIWPELNSISPKIFEQLAVDARYAPYLERQRHDIAAVIRDENKLIPVGLDYSGIAGLSGELMEKLGRLKPASIAQAQKIEGITPAAIILILSAIKRQSPNTQSAIPKRA
;
A
#
# COMPACT_ATOMS: atom_id res chain seq x y z
N MET A 1 2.15 1.63 -27.28
CA MET A 1 1.74 0.22 -27.11
C MET A 1 0.72 0.05 -25.99
N ASN A 2 1.00 0.50 -24.75
CA ASN A 2 0.09 0.28 -23.60
C ASN A 2 -0.67 1.55 -23.16
N GLY A 3 -0.81 2.52 -24.06
CA GLY A 3 -1.60 3.73 -23.78
C GLY A 3 -0.98 4.74 -22.80
N THR A 4 0.31 4.67 -22.48
CA THR A 4 1.04 5.68 -21.68
C THR A 4 1.97 6.53 -22.54
N THR A 5 2.35 7.75 -22.10
CA THR A 5 3.26 8.64 -22.83
C THR A 5 4.57 9.02 -22.14
N GLY A 6 4.72 8.79 -20.84
CA GLY A 6 5.93 9.18 -20.09
C GLY A 6 6.98 8.06 -20.00
N TYR A 7 8.24 8.46 -19.80
CA TYR A 7 9.38 7.54 -19.68
C TYR A 7 9.27 6.69 -18.40
N GLU A 8 8.80 7.30 -17.32
CA GLU A 8 8.63 6.69 -16.01
C GLU A 8 7.55 5.60 -16.06
N GLU A 9 6.40 5.88 -16.69
CA GLU A 9 5.34 4.90 -16.86
C GLU A 9 5.76 3.73 -17.75
N ALA A 10 6.50 4.01 -18.83
CA ALA A 10 7.01 2.96 -19.70
C ALA A 10 8.06 2.09 -19.00
N ALA A 11 9.00 2.69 -18.26
CA ALA A 11 10.02 1.99 -17.49
C ALA A 11 9.40 1.11 -16.39
N ALA A 12 8.41 1.63 -15.66
CA ALA A 12 7.70 0.89 -14.63
C ALA A 12 6.95 -0.32 -15.20
N GLN A 13 6.26 -0.17 -16.34
CA GLN A 13 5.62 -1.30 -17.02
C GLN A 13 6.64 -2.32 -17.54
N GLY A 14 7.73 -1.85 -18.14
CA GLY A 14 8.81 -2.71 -18.63
C GLY A 14 9.43 -3.54 -17.51
N LEU A 15 9.64 -2.93 -16.34
CA LEU A 15 10.13 -3.63 -15.15
C LEU A 15 9.21 -4.79 -14.74
N ILE A 16 7.91 -4.51 -14.59
CA ILE A 16 6.94 -5.52 -14.16
C ILE A 16 6.76 -6.61 -15.23
N ALA A 17 6.73 -6.24 -16.52
CA ALA A 17 6.67 -7.19 -17.61
C ALA A 17 7.90 -8.10 -17.65
N GLY A 18 9.11 -7.55 -17.48
CA GLY A 18 10.35 -8.32 -17.44
C GLY A 18 10.42 -9.28 -16.26
N VAL A 19 10.04 -8.82 -15.06
CA VAL A 19 9.93 -9.67 -13.86
C VAL A 19 8.98 -10.85 -14.12
N ASN A 20 7.79 -10.58 -14.66
CA ASN A 20 6.80 -11.63 -14.93
C ASN A 20 7.22 -12.56 -16.06
N ALA A 21 7.92 -12.08 -17.09
CA ALA A 21 8.48 -12.94 -18.14
C ALA A 21 9.49 -13.94 -17.55
N ALA A 22 10.38 -13.47 -16.66
CA ALA A 22 11.34 -14.33 -15.98
C ALA A 22 10.67 -15.35 -15.04
N LEU A 23 9.68 -14.92 -14.25
CA LEU A 23 8.92 -15.81 -13.36
C LEU A 23 8.17 -16.89 -14.15
N ARG A 24 7.48 -16.50 -15.23
CA ARG A 24 6.76 -17.46 -16.09
C ARG A 24 7.69 -18.49 -16.71
N SER A 25 8.87 -18.07 -17.18
CA SER A 25 9.90 -18.98 -17.73
C SER A 25 10.43 -19.98 -16.68
N ARG A 26 10.49 -19.58 -15.41
CA ARG A 26 11.04 -20.42 -14.34
C ARG A 26 10.04 -21.40 -13.74
N ASN A 27 8.83 -20.94 -13.39
CA ASN A 27 7.87 -21.73 -12.63
C ASN A 27 6.39 -21.40 -12.92
N GLY A 28 6.11 -20.68 -14.00
CA GLY A 28 4.75 -20.21 -14.27
C GLY A 28 4.23 -19.19 -13.25
N GLY A 29 5.10 -18.62 -12.41
CA GLY A 29 4.73 -17.66 -11.38
C GLY A 29 4.33 -16.30 -11.94
N GLU A 30 3.68 -15.52 -11.09
CA GLU A 30 3.26 -14.15 -11.39
C GLU A 30 3.50 -13.24 -10.19
N PHE A 31 3.79 -11.99 -10.49
CA PHE A 31 4.05 -10.92 -9.55
C PHE A 31 3.21 -9.70 -9.94
N ILE A 32 2.35 -9.29 -9.01
CA ILE A 32 1.48 -8.12 -9.14
C ILE A 32 1.79 -7.20 -7.98
N LEU A 33 2.10 -5.94 -8.28
CA LEU A 33 2.23 -4.91 -7.26
C LEU A 33 0.86 -4.36 -6.91
N SER A 34 0.52 -4.41 -5.62
CA SER A 34 -0.72 -3.80 -5.12
C SER A 34 -0.69 -2.28 -5.33
N ARG A 35 -1.85 -1.71 -5.66
CA ARG A 35 -2.02 -0.25 -5.72
C ARG A 35 -1.88 0.42 -4.35
N THR A 36 -2.11 -0.34 -3.28
CA THR A 36 -1.90 0.15 -1.91
C THR A 36 -0.42 0.30 -1.56
N GLN A 37 0.45 -0.35 -2.31
CA GLN A 37 1.88 -0.44 -2.04
C GLN A 37 2.72 0.43 -2.97
N SER A 38 2.24 0.82 -4.15
CA SER A 38 3.03 1.63 -5.08
C SER A 38 2.21 2.37 -6.13
N TYR A 39 2.75 3.49 -6.62
CA TYR A 39 2.23 4.15 -7.82
C TYR A 39 2.34 3.29 -9.09
N ILE A 40 3.28 2.33 -9.15
CA ILE A 40 3.35 1.35 -10.23
C ILE A 40 2.10 0.47 -10.22
N GLY A 41 1.70 -0.01 -9.04
CA GLY A 41 0.47 -0.78 -8.85
C GLY A 41 -0.76 0.04 -9.21
N VAL A 42 -0.84 1.31 -8.79
CA VAL A 42 -1.94 2.22 -9.17
C VAL A 42 -2.03 2.34 -10.69
N MET A 43 -0.91 2.60 -11.37
CA MET A 43 -0.85 2.76 -12.82
C MET A 43 -1.34 1.50 -13.55
N ILE A 44 -0.78 0.34 -13.21
CA ILE A 44 -1.10 -0.92 -13.89
C ILE A 44 -2.57 -1.28 -13.66
N ASP A 45 -3.05 -1.14 -12.42
CA ASP A 45 -4.44 -1.42 -12.08
C ASP A 45 -5.42 -0.50 -12.82
N ASP A 46 -5.13 0.80 -12.93
CA ASP A 46 -5.95 1.74 -13.68
C ASP A 46 -5.96 1.41 -15.19
N LEU A 47 -4.79 1.11 -15.78
CA LEU A 47 -4.66 0.74 -17.20
C LEU A 47 -5.46 -0.52 -17.54
N VAL A 48 -5.40 -1.55 -16.68
CA VAL A 48 -6.09 -2.84 -16.92
C VAL A 48 -7.58 -2.74 -16.63
N SER A 49 -7.98 -2.03 -15.57
CA SER A 49 -9.39 -1.99 -15.14
C SER A 49 -10.24 -1.02 -15.93
N ARG A 50 -9.70 0.15 -16.28
CA ARG A 50 -10.45 1.24 -16.93
C ARG A 50 -10.15 1.35 -18.43
N GLY A 51 -9.03 0.80 -18.88
CA GLY A 51 -8.50 1.09 -20.21
C GLY A 51 -8.09 2.56 -20.34
N VAL A 52 -7.78 2.96 -21.57
CA VAL A 52 -7.32 4.31 -21.91
C VAL A 52 -7.96 4.78 -23.20
N THR A 53 -8.68 5.90 -23.14
CA THR A 53 -9.18 6.63 -24.33
C THR A 53 -8.21 7.71 -24.78
N GLU A 54 -7.47 8.28 -23.84
CA GLU A 54 -6.37 9.22 -24.05
C GLU A 54 -5.10 8.69 -23.39
N PRO A 55 -3.91 9.17 -23.80
CA PRO A 55 -2.68 8.67 -23.22
C PRO A 55 -2.58 8.91 -21.71
N TYR A 56 -2.47 7.82 -20.97
CA TYR A 56 -2.40 7.80 -19.52
C TYR A 56 -1.12 8.47 -19.01
N ARG A 57 -1.30 9.29 -17.97
CA ARG A 57 -0.25 9.97 -17.23
C ARG A 57 -0.47 9.80 -15.73
N MET A 58 0.58 9.43 -15.02
CA MET A 58 0.52 9.27 -13.57
C MET A 58 0.45 10.64 -12.90
N PHE A 59 -0.67 10.88 -12.21
CA PHE A 59 -0.82 11.98 -11.28
C PHE A 59 -1.08 11.44 -9.87
N THR A 60 -0.52 12.11 -8.86
CA THR A 60 -0.66 11.72 -7.46
C THR A 60 -2.12 11.74 -6.97
N SER A 61 -2.98 12.53 -7.61
CA SER A 61 -4.42 12.58 -7.36
C SER A 61 -5.15 11.28 -7.66
N ARG A 62 -4.56 10.37 -8.44
CA ARG A 62 -5.14 9.05 -8.77
C ARG A 62 -4.94 8.01 -7.66
N ALA A 63 -4.07 8.29 -6.67
CA ALA A 63 -3.84 7.39 -5.55
C ALA A 63 -4.62 7.79 -4.30
N GLU A 64 -5.47 6.90 -3.83
CA GLU A 64 -6.26 7.06 -2.61
C GLU A 64 -5.35 7.15 -1.37
N PHE A 65 -4.22 6.45 -1.41
CA PHE A 65 -3.27 6.32 -0.30
C PHE A 65 -2.02 7.19 -0.49
N ARG A 66 -2.16 8.39 -1.10
CA ARG A 66 -1.02 9.27 -1.42
C ARG A 66 -0.10 9.62 -0.22
N LEU A 67 -0.64 9.64 1.01
CA LEU A 67 0.14 9.90 2.23
C LEU A 67 1.02 8.70 2.62
N HIS A 68 0.61 7.50 2.24
CA HIS A 68 1.38 6.27 2.40
C HIS A 68 2.39 6.09 1.25
N LEU A 69 1.99 6.43 0.02
CA LEU A 69 2.77 6.26 -1.21
C LEU A 69 3.74 7.42 -1.48
N ARG A 70 4.62 7.74 -0.53
CA ARG A 70 5.55 8.87 -0.68
C ARG A 70 6.85 8.44 -1.37
N ALA A 71 7.55 9.42 -1.94
CA ALA A 71 8.85 9.16 -2.57
C ALA A 71 9.90 8.79 -1.51
N ASP A 72 9.89 9.45 -0.34
CA ASP A 72 10.86 9.26 0.74
C ASP A 72 10.83 7.86 1.38
N ASN A 73 9.70 7.16 1.28
CA ASN A 73 9.47 5.84 1.89
C ASN A 73 9.32 4.69 0.86
N ALA A 74 9.63 4.94 -0.41
CA ALA A 74 9.47 3.93 -1.46
C ALA A 74 10.33 2.68 -1.21
N ASP A 75 11.53 2.85 -0.66
CA ASP A 75 12.42 1.76 -0.29
C ASP A 75 11.84 0.93 0.88
N GLN A 76 11.25 1.56 1.88
CA GLN A 76 10.57 0.87 2.99
C GLN A 76 9.39 0.02 2.51
N ARG A 77 8.68 0.46 1.46
CA ARG A 77 7.55 -0.28 0.90
C ARG A 77 7.97 -1.41 -0.03
N LEU A 78 9.03 -1.23 -0.82
CA LEU A 78 9.32 -2.09 -1.98
C LEU A 78 10.57 -2.94 -1.85
N SER A 79 11.52 -2.63 -0.97
CA SER A 79 12.80 -3.35 -0.92
C SER A 79 12.63 -4.81 -0.51
N GLU A 80 11.85 -5.08 0.53
CA GLU A 80 11.57 -6.47 0.95
C GLU A 80 10.79 -7.25 -0.11
N ILE A 81 9.90 -6.58 -0.84
CA ILE A 81 9.14 -7.19 -1.94
C ILE A 81 10.09 -7.57 -3.07
N ALA A 82 10.98 -6.64 -3.46
CA ALA A 82 11.99 -6.87 -4.49
C ALA A 82 12.98 -7.97 -4.11
N ASP A 83 13.36 -8.08 -2.83
CA ASP A 83 14.22 -9.14 -2.33
C ASP A 83 13.56 -10.52 -2.41
N LYS A 84 12.29 -10.64 -1.99
CA LYS A 84 11.52 -11.89 -2.07
C LYS A 84 11.41 -12.45 -3.48
N ILE A 85 11.42 -11.59 -4.50
CA ILE A 85 11.40 -12.00 -5.92
C ILE A 85 12.80 -12.06 -6.55
N GLY A 86 13.87 -11.83 -5.78
CA GLY A 86 15.26 -11.93 -6.24
C GLY A 86 15.74 -10.78 -7.12
N LEU A 87 15.06 -9.62 -7.10
CA LEU A 87 15.39 -8.45 -7.90
C LEU A 87 16.36 -7.48 -7.19
N LEU A 88 16.39 -7.52 -5.85
CA LEU A 88 17.23 -6.59 -5.07
C LEU A 88 18.67 -7.10 -4.98
N SER A 89 19.64 -6.25 -5.35
CA SER A 89 21.05 -6.59 -5.18
C SER A 89 21.46 -6.56 -3.70
N LYS A 90 22.47 -7.35 -3.32
CA LYS A 90 23.03 -7.35 -1.96
C LYS A 90 23.45 -5.96 -1.49
N GLN A 91 24.12 -5.19 -2.35
CA GLN A 91 24.52 -3.82 -2.05
C GLN A 91 23.31 -2.92 -1.72
N ARG A 92 22.21 -3.06 -2.46
CA ARG A 92 21.00 -2.28 -2.21
C ARG A 92 20.30 -2.74 -0.93
N MET A 93 20.27 -4.05 -0.66
CA MET A 93 19.77 -4.60 0.59
C MET A 93 20.53 -4.04 1.79
N ASP A 94 21.87 -4.03 1.75
CA ASP A 94 22.69 -3.49 2.84
C ASP A 94 22.39 -2.01 3.14
N VAL A 95 22.15 -1.21 2.09
CA VAL A 95 21.73 0.20 2.24
C VAL A 95 20.35 0.29 2.89
N PHE A 96 19.40 -0.51 2.42
CA PHE A 96 18.04 -0.55 2.98
C PHE A 96 18.05 -0.99 4.45
N THR A 97 18.72 -2.08 4.79
CA THR A 97 18.80 -2.60 6.17
C THR A 97 19.41 -1.57 7.12
N LYS A 98 20.51 -0.91 6.73
CA LYS A 98 21.14 0.14 7.55
C LYS A 98 20.17 1.29 7.82
N LYS A 99 19.47 1.77 6.79
CA LYS A 99 18.46 2.84 6.94
C LYS A 99 17.32 2.39 7.84
N SER A 100 16.79 1.17 7.66
CA SER A 100 15.69 0.63 8.45
C SER A 100 16.04 0.53 9.94
N VAL A 101 17.26 0.08 10.27
CA VAL A 101 17.73 0.04 11.68
C VAL A 101 17.80 1.45 12.28
N GLN A 102 18.33 2.42 11.53
CA GLN A 102 18.40 3.81 12.00
C GLN A 102 17.02 4.44 12.22
N LEU A 103 16.07 4.19 11.31
CA LEU A 103 14.69 4.64 11.46
C LEU A 103 14.01 3.99 12.66
N GLN A 104 14.18 2.69 12.87
CA GLN A 104 13.62 1.98 14.03
C GLN A 104 14.19 2.53 15.34
N TYR A 105 15.51 2.70 15.41
CA TYR A 105 16.19 3.29 16.57
C TYR A 105 15.70 4.71 16.87
N GLY A 106 15.68 5.60 15.87
CA GLY A 106 15.23 6.97 16.06
C GLY A 106 13.74 7.06 16.40
N THR A 107 12.89 6.22 15.80
CA THR A 107 11.46 6.13 16.17
C THR A 107 11.29 5.76 17.63
N LYS A 108 12.08 4.80 18.12
CA LYS A 108 12.02 4.36 19.52
C LYS A 108 12.39 5.51 20.46
N ILE A 109 13.52 6.19 20.23
CA ILE A 109 13.93 7.34 21.04
C ILE A 109 12.84 8.42 21.07
N LEU A 110 12.31 8.79 19.91
CA LEU A 110 11.27 9.83 19.82
C LEU A 110 9.98 9.44 20.55
N LYS A 111 9.68 8.15 20.67
CA LYS A 111 8.51 7.66 21.41
C LYS A 111 8.74 7.55 22.91
N ASP A 112 9.98 7.40 23.36
CA ASP A 112 10.33 7.23 24.77
C ASP A 112 10.58 8.57 25.50
N LEU A 113 10.79 9.66 24.76
CA LEU A 113 11.00 11.01 25.31
C LEU A 113 9.67 11.78 25.42
N TYR A 114 9.34 12.30 26.60
CA TYR A 114 8.05 12.95 26.89
C TYR A 114 8.20 14.35 27.51
N ILE A 115 7.28 15.24 27.16
CA ILE A 115 7.16 16.59 27.74
C ILE A 115 5.71 16.88 28.19
N SER A 116 5.56 17.73 29.21
CA SER A 116 4.28 18.29 29.60
C SER A 116 3.91 19.50 28.73
N PRO A 117 2.62 19.80 28.53
CA PRO A 117 2.20 21.02 27.82
C PRO A 117 2.80 22.31 28.38
N THR A 118 2.95 22.40 29.71
CA THR A 118 3.56 23.56 30.38
C THR A 118 5.02 23.77 30.00
N ARG A 119 5.85 22.71 30.06
CA ARG A 119 7.26 22.80 29.67
C ARG A 119 7.44 23.01 28.17
N ALA A 120 6.52 22.51 27.35
CA ALA A 120 6.55 22.73 25.91
C ALA A 120 6.30 24.20 25.56
N ALA A 121 5.42 24.89 26.31
CA ALA A 121 5.19 26.32 26.15
C ALA A 121 6.45 27.15 26.45
N ASP A 122 7.25 26.76 27.46
CA ASP A 122 8.52 27.43 27.81
C ASP A 122 9.54 27.45 26.67
N VAL A 123 9.43 26.50 25.73
CA VAL A 123 10.30 26.38 24.54
C VAL A 123 9.58 26.77 23.24
N GLY A 124 8.44 27.46 23.34
CA GLY A 124 7.70 28.01 22.21
C GLY A 124 6.93 26.97 21.38
N ILE A 125 6.55 25.84 22.00
CA ILE A 125 5.67 24.84 21.39
C ILE A 125 4.29 24.95 22.03
N GLU A 126 3.36 25.60 21.34
CA GLU A 126 1.97 25.73 21.79
C GLU A 126 1.17 24.45 21.57
N MET A 127 0.53 23.97 22.63
CA MET A 127 -0.37 22.82 22.58
C MET A 127 -1.47 22.95 23.63
N SER A 128 -2.50 22.09 23.53
CA SER A 128 -3.58 22.06 24.51
C SER A 128 -3.05 21.79 25.91
N LEU A 129 -3.42 22.61 26.89
CA LEU A 129 -3.08 22.46 28.31
C LEU A 129 -3.98 21.41 28.99
N ASP A 130 -4.06 20.22 28.39
CA ASP A 130 -4.88 19.10 28.86
C ASP A 130 -4.19 18.24 29.94
N GLY A 131 -2.97 18.62 30.34
CA GLY A 131 -2.14 17.91 31.32
C GLY A 131 -1.57 16.57 30.81
N LYS A 132 -1.93 16.13 29.61
CA LYS A 132 -1.45 14.86 29.06
C LYS A 132 -0.05 15.07 28.47
N MET A 133 0.89 14.22 28.87
CA MET A 133 2.25 14.22 28.32
C MET A 133 2.22 13.92 26.81
N ARG A 134 3.16 14.49 26.05
CA ARG A 134 3.36 14.19 24.63
C ARG A 134 4.76 13.68 24.38
N SER A 135 4.89 12.64 23.57
CA SER A 135 6.21 12.18 23.17
C SER A 135 6.84 13.13 22.14
N ALA A 136 8.17 13.12 21.99
CA ALA A 136 8.85 13.89 20.94
C ALA A 136 8.31 13.54 19.53
N TYR A 137 7.98 12.27 19.30
CA TYR A 137 7.30 11.81 18.08
C TYR A 137 5.93 12.47 17.90
N GLU A 138 5.11 12.54 18.95
CA GLU A 138 3.82 13.23 18.88
C GLU A 138 4.00 14.73 18.62
N LEU A 139 4.98 15.40 19.23
CA LEU A 139 5.25 16.82 18.99
C LEU A 139 5.53 17.14 17.52
N LEU A 140 6.29 16.29 16.83
CA LEU A 140 6.59 16.47 15.41
C LEU A 140 5.36 16.37 14.51
N SER A 141 4.24 15.85 15.03
CA SER A 141 2.96 15.86 14.33
C SER A 141 2.20 17.19 14.40
N TYR A 142 2.58 18.08 15.32
CA TYR A 142 1.92 19.36 15.50
C TYR A 142 2.32 20.33 14.37
N PRO A 143 1.37 21.09 13.79
CA PRO A 143 1.67 22.09 12.79
C PRO A 143 2.69 23.12 13.31
N GLY A 144 3.68 23.45 12.48
CA GLY A 144 4.67 24.48 12.80
C GLY A 144 5.83 24.04 13.69
N VAL A 145 5.74 22.88 14.36
CA VAL A 145 6.86 22.34 15.16
C VAL A 145 8.00 21.91 14.24
N LYS A 146 9.19 22.43 14.51
CA LYS A 146 10.41 22.15 13.76
C LYS A 146 11.32 21.16 14.50
N ILE A 147 12.15 20.46 13.75
CA ILE A 147 13.10 19.46 14.28
C ILE A 147 14.04 20.13 15.31
N GLU A 148 14.51 21.34 15.03
CA GLU A 148 15.45 22.07 15.89
C GLU A 148 14.83 22.38 17.26
N GLN A 149 13.54 22.71 17.31
CA GLN A 149 12.85 22.95 18.58
C GLN A 149 12.79 21.68 19.43
N VAL A 150 12.53 20.54 18.80
CA VAL A 150 12.48 19.24 19.48
C VAL A 150 13.87 18.80 19.94
N SER A 151 14.90 18.97 19.11
CA SER A 151 16.29 18.65 19.45
C SER A 151 16.84 19.49 20.60
N ASN A 152 16.40 20.74 20.75
CA ASN A 152 16.82 21.61 21.86
C ASN A 152 16.29 21.14 23.22
N ILE A 153 15.18 20.40 23.24
CA ILE A 153 14.60 19.85 24.47
C ILE A 153 15.39 18.60 24.91
N TRP A 154 15.79 17.76 23.94
CA TRP A 154 16.44 16.47 24.19
C TRP A 154 17.73 16.32 23.38
N PRO A 155 18.90 16.61 23.98
CA PRO A 155 20.19 16.46 23.33
C PRO A 155 20.50 15.05 22.81
N GLU A 156 19.85 14.01 23.35
CA GLU A 156 19.99 12.61 22.91
C GLU A 156 19.58 12.42 21.44
N LEU A 157 18.72 13.29 20.92
CA LEU A 157 18.30 13.29 19.53
C LEU A 157 19.43 13.64 18.56
N ASN A 158 20.53 14.24 19.03
CA ASN A 158 21.73 14.47 18.23
C ASN A 158 22.43 13.17 17.80
N SER A 159 22.08 12.03 18.40
CA SER A 159 22.54 10.71 17.95
C SER A 159 21.88 10.22 16.66
N ILE A 160 20.77 10.86 16.24
CA ILE A 160 20.05 10.54 15.01
C ILE A 160 20.62 11.38 13.88
N SER A 161 20.96 10.74 12.75
CA SER A 161 21.49 11.50 11.61
C SER A 161 20.42 12.43 11.01
N PRO A 162 20.80 13.61 10.47
CA PRO A 162 19.83 14.60 9.98
C PRO A 162 18.82 14.04 8.97
N LYS A 163 19.30 13.27 7.99
CA LYS A 163 18.44 12.65 6.96
C LYS A 163 17.43 11.66 7.55
N ILE A 164 17.81 10.91 8.59
CA ILE A 164 16.91 9.97 9.27
C ILE A 164 15.89 10.78 10.09
N PHE A 165 16.33 11.83 10.77
CA PHE A 165 15.43 12.66 11.56
C PHE A 165 14.41 13.41 10.69
N GLU A 166 14.81 13.94 9.54
CA GLU A 166 13.89 14.51 8.54
C GLU A 166 12.80 13.52 8.14
N GLN A 167 13.17 12.27 7.84
CA GLN A 167 12.21 11.24 7.48
C GLN A 167 11.29 10.88 8.66
N LEU A 168 11.83 10.77 9.88
CA LEU A 168 11.03 10.52 11.09
C LEU A 168 10.05 11.65 11.39
N ALA A 169 10.43 12.91 11.15
CA ALA A 169 9.55 14.07 11.30
C ALA A 169 8.41 14.03 10.27
N VAL A 170 8.71 13.63 9.03
CA VAL A 170 7.70 13.40 7.98
C VAL A 170 6.76 12.26 8.38
N ASP A 171 7.29 11.14 8.88
CA ASP A 171 6.51 10.00 9.36
C ASP A 171 5.59 10.39 10.52
N ALA A 172 6.10 11.15 11.49
CA ALA A 172 5.33 11.66 12.62
C ALA A 172 4.19 12.58 12.17
N ARG A 173 4.46 13.50 11.24
CA ARG A 173 3.46 14.41 10.68
C ARG A 173 2.30 13.69 10.02
N TYR A 174 2.57 12.58 9.34
CA TYR A 174 1.53 11.82 8.64
C TYR A 174 0.91 10.69 9.47
N ALA A 175 1.53 10.29 10.58
CA ALA A 175 1.08 9.16 11.39
C ALA A 175 -0.42 9.19 11.76
N PRO A 176 -1.01 10.33 12.21
CA PRO A 176 -2.43 10.36 12.55
C PRO A 176 -3.36 10.08 11.35
N TYR A 177 -2.93 10.49 10.15
CA TYR A 177 -3.69 10.26 8.92
C TYR A 177 -3.48 8.83 8.40
N LEU A 178 -2.26 8.30 8.50
CA LEU A 178 -1.94 6.94 8.09
C LEU A 178 -2.65 5.90 8.94
N GLU A 179 -2.79 6.12 10.26
CA GLU A 179 -3.55 5.22 11.13
C GLU A 179 -5.03 5.13 10.70
N ARG A 180 -5.63 6.24 10.27
CA ARG A 180 -7.00 6.23 9.73
C ARG A 180 -7.09 5.43 8.43
N GLN A 181 -6.09 5.56 7.55
CA GLN A 181 -6.04 4.85 6.26
C GLN A 181 -5.69 3.36 6.39
N ARG A 182 -5.16 2.91 7.53
CA ARG A 182 -4.69 1.53 7.70
C ARG A 182 -5.81 0.49 7.48
N HIS A 183 -7.01 0.78 7.99
CA HIS A 183 -8.15 -0.10 7.82
C HIS A 183 -8.61 -0.19 6.36
N ASP A 184 -8.58 0.92 5.63
CA ASP A 184 -8.94 0.98 4.21
C ASP A 184 -7.93 0.22 3.35
N ILE A 185 -6.63 0.41 3.60
CA ILE A 185 -5.55 -0.36 2.94
C ILE A 185 -5.76 -1.86 3.18
N ALA A 186 -6.02 -2.27 4.42
CA ALA A 186 -6.25 -3.67 4.76
C ALA A 186 -7.51 -4.24 4.10
N ALA A 187 -8.56 -3.42 3.91
CA ALA A 187 -9.75 -3.83 3.17
C ALA A 187 -9.45 -4.07 1.69
N VAL A 188 -8.73 -3.14 1.04
CA VAL A 188 -8.32 -3.29 -0.37
C VAL A 188 -7.46 -4.53 -0.57
N ILE A 189 -6.44 -4.74 0.28
CA ILE A 189 -5.58 -5.94 0.20
C ILE A 189 -6.39 -7.23 0.37
N ARG A 190 -7.37 -7.25 1.28
CA ARG A 190 -8.26 -8.42 1.44
C ARG A 190 -9.06 -8.70 0.18
N ASP A 191 -9.56 -7.67 -0.51
CA ASP A 191 -10.34 -7.85 -1.74
C ASP A 191 -9.45 -8.16 -2.96
N GLU A 192 -8.21 -7.67 -3.00
CA GLU A 192 -7.19 -8.06 -4.00
C GLU A 192 -6.84 -9.55 -3.88
N ASN A 193 -6.77 -10.08 -2.65
CA ASN A 193 -6.48 -11.49 -2.38
C ASN A 193 -7.68 -12.44 -2.60
N LYS A 194 -8.89 -11.91 -2.81
CA LYS A 194 -10.05 -12.72 -3.20
C LYS A 194 -10.04 -12.92 -4.70
N LEU A 195 -9.37 -13.97 -5.14
CA LEU A 195 -9.25 -14.31 -6.55
C LEU A 195 -10.58 -14.81 -7.12
N ILE A 196 -10.84 -14.43 -8.36
CA ILE A 196 -11.95 -14.95 -9.15
C ILE A 196 -11.40 -16.13 -9.98
N PRO A 197 -11.98 -17.34 -9.89
CA PRO A 197 -11.53 -18.49 -10.65
C PRO A 197 -11.52 -18.20 -12.16
N VAL A 198 -10.44 -18.64 -12.82
CA VAL A 198 -10.34 -18.59 -14.28
C VAL A 198 -11.48 -19.43 -14.86
N GLY A 199 -12.35 -18.80 -15.65
CA GLY A 199 -13.50 -19.47 -16.26
C GLY A 199 -14.78 -19.46 -15.42
N LEU A 200 -14.88 -18.64 -14.35
CA LEU A 200 -16.15 -18.38 -13.69
C LEU A 200 -17.21 -17.97 -14.72
N ASP A 201 -18.28 -18.76 -14.82
CA ASP A 201 -19.41 -18.45 -15.68
C ASP A 201 -20.32 -17.41 -15.03
N TYR A 202 -20.22 -16.17 -15.50
CA TYR A 202 -21.06 -15.08 -15.04
C TYR A 202 -22.51 -15.20 -15.54
N SER A 203 -22.75 -15.89 -16.65
CA SER A 203 -24.09 -16.02 -17.24
C SER A 203 -25.05 -16.83 -16.36
N GLY A 204 -24.51 -17.74 -15.56
CA GLY A 204 -25.26 -18.53 -14.57
C GLY A 204 -25.52 -17.84 -13.23
N ILE A 205 -25.03 -16.60 -13.01
CA ILE A 205 -25.21 -15.90 -11.73
C ILE A 205 -26.53 -15.14 -11.71
N ALA A 206 -27.54 -15.77 -11.09
CA ALA A 206 -28.85 -15.15 -10.89
C ALA A 206 -28.73 -13.79 -10.16
N GLY A 207 -29.36 -12.76 -10.72
CA GLY A 207 -29.39 -11.40 -10.16
C GLY A 207 -28.34 -10.44 -10.74
N LEU A 208 -27.40 -10.90 -11.57
CA LEU A 208 -26.59 -10.00 -12.39
C LEU A 208 -27.37 -9.55 -13.62
N SER A 209 -27.25 -8.26 -13.97
CA SER A 209 -27.84 -7.74 -15.22
C SER A 209 -27.06 -8.24 -16.44
N GLY A 210 -27.72 -8.31 -17.59
CA GLY A 210 -27.09 -8.69 -18.87
C GLY A 210 -25.85 -7.85 -19.19
N GLU A 211 -25.93 -6.54 -18.98
CA GLU A 211 -24.81 -5.62 -19.19
C GLU A 211 -23.61 -5.93 -18.28
N LEU A 212 -23.84 -6.23 -17.00
CA LEU A 212 -22.76 -6.56 -16.08
C LEU A 212 -22.14 -7.92 -16.39
N MET A 213 -22.94 -8.91 -16.80
CA MET A 213 -22.44 -10.21 -17.24
C MET A 213 -21.54 -10.05 -18.47
N GLU A 214 -21.94 -9.24 -19.44
CA GLU A 214 -21.14 -8.93 -20.63
C GLU A 214 -19.82 -8.23 -20.26
N LYS A 215 -19.89 -7.19 -19.42
CA LYS A 215 -18.71 -6.45 -18.95
C LYS A 215 -17.74 -7.38 -18.19
N LEU A 216 -18.23 -8.20 -17.27
CA LEU A 216 -17.42 -9.15 -16.50
C LEU A 216 -16.81 -10.24 -17.41
N GLY A 217 -17.58 -10.78 -18.35
CA GLY A 217 -17.11 -11.78 -19.31
C GLY A 217 -16.06 -11.24 -20.28
N ARG A 218 -16.15 -9.95 -20.65
CA ARG A 218 -15.15 -9.27 -21.49
C ARG A 218 -13.89 -8.90 -20.72
N LEU A 219 -14.04 -8.30 -19.53
CA LEU A 219 -12.92 -7.78 -18.73
C LEU A 219 -12.21 -8.85 -17.92
N LYS A 220 -12.90 -9.95 -17.58
CA LYS A 220 -12.37 -11.11 -16.84
C LYS A 220 -11.51 -10.71 -15.63
N PRO A 221 -12.08 -9.98 -14.65
CA PRO A 221 -11.32 -9.52 -13.50
C PRO A 221 -10.70 -10.70 -12.74
N ALA A 222 -9.44 -10.57 -12.36
CA ALA A 222 -8.69 -11.59 -11.64
C ALA A 222 -9.05 -11.63 -10.13
N SER A 223 -9.59 -10.53 -9.59
CA SER A 223 -9.94 -10.40 -8.18
C SER A 223 -11.23 -9.60 -7.95
N ILE A 224 -11.77 -9.70 -6.74
CA ILE A 224 -12.92 -8.91 -6.31
C ILE A 224 -12.61 -7.42 -6.31
N ALA A 225 -11.40 -7.02 -5.91
CA ALA A 225 -10.98 -5.62 -5.98
C ALA A 225 -11.02 -5.05 -7.40
N GLN A 226 -10.62 -5.85 -8.40
CA GLN A 226 -10.70 -5.44 -9.80
C GLN A 226 -12.16 -5.38 -10.29
N ALA A 227 -12.98 -6.37 -9.92
CA ALA A 227 -14.39 -6.39 -10.29
C ALA A 227 -15.16 -5.18 -9.75
N GLN A 228 -14.87 -4.75 -8.52
CA GLN A 228 -15.50 -3.56 -7.88
C GLN A 228 -15.29 -2.26 -8.65
N LYS A 229 -14.27 -2.18 -9.52
CA LYS A 229 -13.93 -0.95 -10.28
C LYS A 229 -14.55 -0.90 -11.66
N ILE A 230 -15.15 -1.99 -12.11
CA ILE A 230 -15.84 -2.03 -13.40
C ILE A 230 -17.05 -1.12 -13.30
N GLU A 231 -17.19 -0.23 -14.27
CA GLU A 231 -18.27 0.75 -14.32
C GLU A 231 -19.65 0.06 -14.28
N GLY A 232 -20.47 0.47 -13.31
CA GLY A 232 -21.81 -0.06 -13.09
C GLY A 232 -21.87 -1.24 -12.11
N ILE A 233 -20.74 -1.77 -11.63
CA ILE A 233 -20.75 -2.80 -10.59
C ILE A 233 -21.22 -2.21 -9.26
N THR A 234 -22.22 -2.86 -8.68
CA THR A 234 -22.79 -2.50 -7.37
C THR A 234 -22.29 -3.43 -6.27
N PRO A 235 -22.36 -3.02 -4.98
CA PRO A 235 -22.07 -3.92 -3.86
C PRO A 235 -22.89 -5.21 -3.91
N ALA A 236 -24.15 -5.15 -4.36
CA ALA A 236 -25.00 -6.33 -4.53
C ALA A 236 -24.43 -7.30 -5.57
N ALA A 237 -23.96 -6.80 -6.72
CA ALA A 237 -23.33 -7.62 -7.74
C ALA A 237 -22.08 -8.35 -7.22
N ILE A 238 -21.26 -7.68 -6.39
CA ILE A 238 -20.09 -8.31 -5.75
C ILE A 238 -20.49 -9.44 -4.80
N ILE A 239 -21.55 -9.27 -4.02
CA ILE A 239 -22.07 -10.33 -3.13
C ILE A 239 -22.51 -11.55 -3.95
N LEU A 240 -23.14 -11.35 -5.11
CA LEU A 240 -23.53 -12.43 -6.01
C LEU A 240 -22.31 -13.19 -6.56
N ILE A 241 -21.27 -12.47 -7.01
CA ILE A 241 -20.02 -13.07 -7.48
C ILE A 241 -19.35 -13.88 -6.37
N LEU A 242 -19.21 -13.31 -5.17
CA LEU A 242 -18.65 -14.01 -4.00
C LEU A 242 -19.43 -15.27 -3.65
N SER A 243 -20.76 -15.21 -3.76
CA SER A 243 -21.63 -16.37 -3.53
C SER A 243 -21.44 -17.44 -4.60
N ALA A 244 -21.28 -17.06 -5.87
CA ALA A 244 -21.00 -17.99 -6.97
C ALA A 244 -19.65 -18.69 -6.79
N ILE A 245 -18.59 -17.95 -6.43
CA ILE A 245 -17.25 -18.50 -6.14
C ILE A 245 -17.32 -19.54 -5.02
N LYS A 246 -18.06 -19.23 -3.94
CA LYS A 246 -18.25 -20.17 -2.82
C LYS A 246 -18.99 -21.45 -3.23
N ARG A 247 -19.98 -21.35 -4.12
CA ARG A 247 -20.73 -22.53 -4.61
C ARG A 247 -19.88 -23.43 -5.51
N GLN A 248 -18.99 -22.85 -6.30
CA GLN A 248 -18.09 -23.59 -7.20
C GLN A 248 -16.88 -24.20 -6.50
N SER A 249 -16.50 -23.69 -5.33
CA SER A 249 -15.45 -24.29 -4.49
C SER A 249 -16.03 -25.51 -3.78
N PRO A 250 -15.70 -26.76 -4.16
CA PRO A 250 -16.17 -27.93 -3.43
C PRO A 250 -15.54 -27.90 -2.04
N ASN A 251 -16.30 -28.36 -1.06
CA ASN A 251 -15.91 -28.49 0.34
C ASN A 251 -14.67 -29.41 0.49
N THR A 252 -13.45 -28.89 0.43
CA THR A 252 -12.19 -29.65 0.71
C THR A 252 -11.97 -29.87 2.22
N GLN A 253 -13.05 -29.96 3.02
CA GLN A 253 -13.02 -30.35 4.42
C GLN A 253 -13.98 -31.51 4.68
N SER A 254 -13.74 -32.67 4.04
CA SER A 254 -14.28 -33.95 4.51
C SER A 254 -13.52 -35.14 3.94
N ALA A 255 -12.34 -35.45 4.48
CA ALA A 255 -11.74 -36.78 4.38
C ALA A 255 -10.62 -36.95 5.42
N ILE A 256 -10.97 -36.98 6.70
CA ILE A 256 -10.17 -37.74 7.68
C ILE A 256 -10.85 -39.10 7.77
N PRO A 257 -10.26 -40.19 7.27
CA PRO A 257 -10.82 -41.52 7.50
C PRO A 257 -10.69 -41.82 8.99
N LYS A 258 -11.82 -42.08 9.64
CA LYS A 258 -11.84 -42.70 10.98
C LYS A 258 -11.09 -44.03 10.87
N ARG A 259 -9.96 -44.15 11.56
CA ARG A 259 -9.30 -45.43 11.78
C ARG A 259 -10.25 -46.31 12.60
N ALA A 260 -10.54 -47.50 12.08
CA ALA A 260 -10.87 -48.67 12.89
C ALA A 260 -9.57 -49.27 13.42
#